data_AF-A0A6M0AMW3-F1
#
_entry.id   AF-A0A6M0AMW3-F1
#
_cell.length_a   1.000
_cell.length_b   1.000
_cell.length_c   1.000
_cell.angle_alpha   90.00
_cell.angle_beta   90.00
_cell.angle_gamma   90.00
#
_symmetry.space_group_name_H-M   'P 1'
#
loop_
_entity.id
_entity.type
_entity.pdbx_description
1 polymer ?
#
loop_
_entity_poly.entity_id
_entity_poly.type
_entity_poly.pdbx_seq_one_letter_code
_entity_poly.pdbx_strand_id
1 'polypeptide(L)' 'IEQNMTEMKIAQKLVEIGVAKDDIVLGFQAPEFRQYTDYGVG' A
#
# COMPACT_ATOMS: atom_id res chain seq x y z
N ILE A 1 -1.98 -5.29 0.39
CA ILE A 1 -2.34 -5.32 -1.04
C ILE A 1 -1.35 -6.24 -1.70
N GLU A 2 -1.80 -7.41 -2.11
CA GLU A 2 -0.92 -8.48 -2.57
C GLU A 2 -0.78 -8.49 -4.09
N GLN A 3 -1.81 -8.02 -4.81
CA GLN A 3 -1.81 -8.01 -6.26
C GLN A 3 -2.72 -6.91 -6.82
N ASN A 4 -2.31 -6.32 -7.93
CA ASN A 4 -3.12 -5.40 -8.74
C ASN A 4 -2.58 -5.38 -10.18
N MET A 5 -3.40 -5.78 -11.15
CA MET A 5 -3.03 -5.85 -12.57
C MET A 5 -3.64 -4.71 -13.40
N THR A 6 -3.96 -3.60 -12.75
CA THR A 6 -4.58 -2.42 -13.37
C THR A 6 -3.80 -1.17 -13.02
N GLU A 7 -4.05 -0.07 -13.73
CA GLU A 7 -3.50 1.26 -13.39
C GLU A 7 -4.15 1.88 -12.14
N MET A 8 -5.17 1.24 -11.58
CA MET A 8 -5.87 1.75 -10.40
C MET A 8 -4.97 1.77 -9.18
N LYS A 9 -4.77 2.94 -8.56
CA LYS A 9 -3.99 3.06 -7.32
C LYS A 9 -4.85 2.68 -6.10
N ILE A 10 -5.05 1.39 -5.86
CA ILE A 10 -5.89 0.87 -4.76
C ILE A 10 -5.49 1.47 -3.40
N ALA A 11 -4.19 1.54 -3.10
CA ALA A 11 -3.68 2.13 -1.86
C ALA A 11 -4.12 3.59 -1.68
N GLN A 12 -4.09 4.38 -2.77
CA GLN A 12 -4.53 5.77 -2.74
C GLN A 12 -6.04 5.90 -2.53
N LYS A 13 -6.85 5.01 -3.14
CA LYS A 13 -8.29 4.98 -2.91
C LYS A 13 -8.65 4.65 -1.46
N LEU A 14 -7.89 3.77 -0.81
CA LEU A 14 -8.09 3.46 0.60
C LEU A 14 -7.82 4.69 1.49
N VAL A 15 -6.78 5.47 1.16
CA VAL A 15 -6.51 6.75 1.82
C VAL A 15 -7.65 7.75 1.61
N GLU A 16 -8.17 7.86 0.37
CA GLU A 16 -9.28 8.76 0.04
C GLU A 16 -10.57 8.46 0.81
N ILE A 17 -10.81 7.19 1.18
CA ILE A 17 -11.97 6.78 2.00
C ILE A 17 -11.66 6.77 3.51
N GLY A 18 -10.47 7.22 3.93
CA GLY A 18 -10.12 7.45 5.33
C GLY A 18 -9.27 6.36 6.00
N VAL A 19 -8.71 5.41 5.26
CA VAL A 19 -7.75 4.44 5.83
C VAL A 19 -6.40 5.14 6.02
N ALA A 20 -5.82 5.05 7.22
CA ALA A 20 -4.50 5.60 7.48
C ALA A 20 -3.43 4.86 6.65
N LYS A 21 -2.43 5.59 6.14
CA LYS A 21 -1.38 5.01 5.31
C LYS A 21 -0.61 3.89 6.02
N ASP A 22 -0.40 4.03 7.32
CA ASP A 22 0.32 3.04 8.15
C ASP A 22 -0.47 1.72 8.30
N ASP A 23 -1.78 1.74 8.09
CA ASP A 23 -2.65 0.56 8.12
C ASP A 23 -2.71 -0.17 6.76
N ILE A 24 -2.07 0.37 5.72
CA ILE A 24 -2.04 -0.21 4.37
C ILE A 24 -0.65 -0.80 4.15
N VAL A 25 -0.54 -2.10 3.85
CA VAL A 25 0.74 -2.72 3.49
C VAL A 25 0.75 -3.04 1.99
N LEU A 26 1.84 -2.72 1.28
CA LEU A 26 2.05 -3.17 -0.10
C LEU A 26 2.74 -4.54 -0.11
N GLY A 27 1.98 -5.63 -0.04
CA GLY A 27 2.52 -6.99 0.05
C GLY A 27 3.23 -7.46 -1.22
N PHE A 28 2.91 -6.89 -2.40
CA PHE A 28 3.69 -7.11 -3.62
C PHE A 28 5.09 -6.44 -3.59
N GLN A 29 5.35 -5.54 -2.63
CA GLN A 29 6.69 -5.01 -2.38
C GLN A 29 7.42 -5.90 -1.39
N ALA A 30 8.68 -6.23 -1.70
CA ALA A 30 9.52 -7.01 -0.81
C ALA A 30 9.68 -6.29 0.54
N PRO A 31 9.67 -7.01 1.68
CA PRO A 31 9.66 -6.40 3.02
C PRO A 31 10.72 -5.30 3.23
N GLU A 32 11.94 -5.52 2.72
CA GLU A 32 13.08 -4.59 2.82
C GLU A 32 12.84 -3.25 2.12
N PHE A 33 11.94 -3.20 1.13
CA PHE A 33 11.63 -1.99 0.37
C PHE A 33 10.41 -1.24 0.90
N ARG A 34 9.58 -1.85 1.75
CA ARG A 34 8.34 -1.22 2.24
C ARG A 34 8.58 0.07 3.00
N GLN A 35 9.72 0.18 3.70
CA GLN A 35 10.14 1.39 4.41
C GLN A 35 10.26 2.64 3.51
N TYR A 36 10.34 2.45 2.18
CA TYR A 36 10.43 3.52 1.19
C TYR A 36 9.10 3.82 0.49
N THR A 37 7.99 3.21 0.93
CA THR A 37 6.71 3.23 0.19
C THR A 37 5.65 4.18 0.74
N ASP A 38 5.94 5.00 1.76
CA ASP A 38 4.97 5.85 2.47
C ASP A 38 3.77 5.10 3.09
N TYR A 39 3.78 3.77 3.06
CA TYR A 39 2.74 2.88 3.57
C TYR A 39 3.32 2.01 4.70
N GLY A 40 2.45 1.25 5.36
CA GLY A 40 2.84 0.31 6.42
C GLY A 40 3.88 -0.73 6.00
N VAL A 41 4.72 -1.12 6.97
CA VAL A 41 5.81 -2.09 6.79
C VAL A 41 5.49 -3.50 7.29
N GLY A 42 4.36 -3.66 8.01
CA GLY A 42 3.98 -4.85 8.78
C GLY A 42 3.50 -6.06 7.98
#